data_AF-L8PQ93-F1
#
_entry.id   AF-L8PQ93-F1
#
_cell.length_a   1.000
_cell.length_b   1.000
_cell.length_c   1.000
_cell.angle_alpha   90.00
_cell.angle_beta   90.00
_cell.angle_gamma   90.00
#
_symmetry.space_group_name_H-M   'P 1'
#
loop_
_entity.id
_entity.type
_entity.pdbx_description
1 polymer ?
#
loop_
_entity_poly.entity_id
_entity_poly.type
_entity_poly.pdbx_seq_one_letter_code
_entity_poly.pdbx_strand_id
1 'polypeptide(L)'
;MTLTIGALRAEPGQKTRGSLSADLGSTAAEVPLIVVNGSRPGPRVVITGGVHGGEFIGVDAATRLAGQPTEAQLGRTARRSEP
;
A
#
# COMPACT_ATOMS: atom_id res chain seq x y z
N MET A 1 0.51 -15.29 -6.70
CA MET A 1 0.10 -15.75 -5.36
C MET A 1 -0.62 -14.60 -4.67
N THR A 2 -1.71 -14.86 -3.96
CA THR A 2 -2.39 -13.87 -3.14
C THR A 2 -1.48 -13.39 -2.01
N LEU A 3 -1.48 -12.09 -1.74
CA LEU A 3 -0.80 -11.48 -0.61
C LEU A 3 -1.81 -11.19 0.51
N THR A 4 -1.51 -11.65 1.73
CA THR A 4 -2.34 -11.43 2.92
C THR A 4 -1.51 -10.81 4.03
N ILE A 5 -1.98 -9.73 4.63
CA ILE A 5 -1.39 -9.06 5.80
C ILE A 5 -2.53 -8.65 6.74
N GLY A 6 -2.57 -9.20 7.95
CA GLY A 6 -3.72 -9.08 8.85
C GLY A 6 -5.01 -9.55 8.16
N ALA A 7 -6.05 -8.72 8.20
CA ALA A 7 -7.32 -8.98 7.50
C ALA A 7 -7.30 -8.59 6.01
N LEU A 8 -6.26 -7.90 5.54
CA LEU A 8 -6.19 -7.43 4.15
C LEU A 8 -5.64 -8.51 3.23
N ARG A 9 -6.34 -8.71 2.11
CA ARG A 9 -6.02 -9.69 1.07
C ARG A 9 -6.00 -9.01 -0.31
N ALA A 10 -4.97 -9.28 -1.10
CA ALA A 10 -4.83 -8.78 -2.46
C ALA A 10 -4.40 -9.90 -3.41
N GLU A 11 -5.20 -10.19 -4.44
CA GLU A 11 -4.82 -11.06 -5.55
C GLU A 11 -3.77 -10.40 -6.46
N PRO A 12 -3.06 -11.16 -7.30
CA PRO A 12 -2.17 -10.55 -8.30
C PRO A 12 -2.86 -9.46 -9.12
N GLY A 13 -2.24 -8.29 -9.22
CA GLY A 13 -2.79 -7.10 -9.88
C GLY A 13 -3.75 -6.28 -9.01
N GLN A 14 -4.06 -6.71 -7.79
CA GLN A 14 -4.96 -5.97 -6.91
C GLN A 14 -4.24 -5.07 -5.92
N LYS A 15 -4.99 -4.06 -5.48
CA LYS A 15 -4.65 -3.18 -4.38
C LYS A 15 -5.83 -3.12 -3.43
N THR A 16 -5.54 -3.29 -2.15
CA THR A 16 -6.52 -3.16 -1.06
C THR A 16 -6.00 -2.20 0.00
N ARG A 17 -6.94 -1.62 0.77
CA ARG A 17 -6.67 -0.63 1.81
C ARG A 17 -7.53 -0.95 3.02
N GLY A 18 -7.00 -0.69 4.19
CA GLY A 18 -7.73 -0.77 5.46
C GLY A 18 -6.80 -0.40 6.59
N SER A 19 -7.01 -0.99 7.76
CA SER A 19 -6.19 -0.77 8.93
C SER A 19 -5.73 -2.08 9.54
N LEU A 20 -4.66 -2.00 10.33
CA LEU A 20 -4.22 -3.01 11.27
C LEU A 20 -4.46 -2.47 12.68
N SER A 21 -5.16 -3.25 13.50
CA SER A 21 -5.30 -2.92 14.92
C SER A 21 -4.00 -3.24 15.65
N ALA A 22 -3.46 -2.26 16.36
CA ALA A 22 -2.30 -2.38 17.22
C ALA A 22 -2.74 -2.25 18.67
N ASP A 23 -2.54 -3.30 19.46
CA ASP A 23 -2.80 -3.29 20.89
C ASP A 23 -1.70 -2.50 21.63
N LEU A 24 -2.10 -1.47 22.37
CA LEU A 24 -1.24 -0.62 23.19
C LEU A 24 -1.49 -0.83 24.69
N GLY A 25 -2.15 -1.92 25.07
CA GLY A 25 -2.48 -2.31 26.44
C GLY A 25 -3.80 -1.72 26.91
N SER A 26 -3.84 -0.43 27.23
CA SER A 26 -5.06 0.24 27.71
C SER A 26 -5.97 0.75 26.58
N THR A 27 -5.46 0.74 25.35
CA THR A 27 -6.18 1.14 24.14
C THR A 27 -5.67 0.35 22.94
N ALA A 28 -6.43 0.37 21.86
CA ALA A 28 -5.93 -0.02 20.54
C ALA A 28 -5.73 1.22 19.67
N ALA A 29 -4.81 1.13 18.71
CA ALA A 29 -4.62 2.11 17.65
C ALA A 29 -4.82 1.45 16.28
N GLU A 30 -5.53 2.13 15.40
CA GLU A 30 -5.69 1.67 14.02
C GLU A 30 -4.58 2.25 13.14
N VAL A 31 -3.71 1.38 12.62
CA VAL A 31 -2.61 1.75 11.74
C VAL A 31 -3.04 1.57 10.28
N PRO A 32 -3.05 2.63 9.45
CA PRO A 32 -3.41 2.51 8.05
C PRO A 32 -2.46 1.56 7.29
N LEU A 33 -3.05 0.64 6.53
CA LEU A 33 -2.31 -0.32 5.70
C LEU A 33 -2.85 -0.33 4.27
N ILE A 34 -1.94 -0.27 3.32
CA ILE A 34 -2.21 -0.54 1.90
C ILE A 34 -1.40 -1.75 1.48
N VAL A 35 -2.07 -2.72 0.84
CA VAL A 35 -1.43 -3.90 0.27
C VAL A 35 -1.58 -3.82 -1.24
N VAL A 36 -0.46 -3.75 -1.94
CA VAL A 36 -0.39 -3.82 -3.41
C VAL A 36 0.27 -5.13 -3.79
N ASN A 37 -0.42 -5.95 -4.59
CA ASN A 37 0.12 -7.18 -5.14
C ASN A 37 0.29 -7.02 -6.64
N GLY A 38 1.54 -7.04 -7.11
CA GLY A 38 1.86 -6.93 -8.53
C GLY A 38 1.23 -8.06 -9.35
N SER A 39 1.04 -7.83 -10.65
CA SER A 39 0.53 -8.85 -11.57
C SER A 39 1.57 -9.91 -11.93
N ARG A 40 2.86 -9.61 -11.71
CA ARG A 40 4.01 -10.45 -12.05
C ARG A 40 4.90 -10.68 -10.82
N PRO A 41 5.57 -11.84 -10.72
CA PRO A 41 6.55 -12.09 -9.65
C PRO A 41 7.67 -11.05 -9.64
N GLY A 42 8.11 -10.65 -8.45
CA GLY A 42 9.17 -9.65 -8.27
C GLY A 42 9.50 -9.42 -6.79
N PRO A 43 10.45 -8.52 -6.50
CA PRO A 43 10.83 -8.17 -5.14
C PRO A 43 9.66 -7.63 -4.32
N ARG A 44 9.73 -7.81 -2.99
CA ARG A 44 8.75 -7.28 -2.04
C ARG A 44 9.38 -6.13 -1.30
N VAL A 45 8.65 -5.02 -1.20
CA VAL A 45 9.08 -3.79 -0.52
C VAL A 45 8.05 -3.41 0.53
N VAL A 46 8.53 -2.95 1.67
CA VAL A 46 7.71 -2.34 2.72
C VAL A 46 8.09 -0.87 2.82
N ILE A 47 7.09 0.01 2.85
CA ILE A 47 7.25 1.45 3.04
C ILE A 47 6.53 1.81 4.33
N THR A 48 7.23 2.45 5.25
CA THR A 48 6.69 2.92 6.52
C THR A 48 6.84 4.43 6.62
N GLY A 49 5.97 5.05 7.41
CA GLY A 49 6.00 6.48 7.72
C GLY A 49 5.28 6.72 9.05
N GLY A 50 5.61 7.82 9.73
CA GLY A 50 5.02 8.14 11.02
C GLY A 50 5.51 7.26 12.18
N VAL A 51 6.75 6.75 12.09
CA VAL A 51 7.39 6.02 13.20
C VAL A 51 7.54 6.93 14.42
N HIS A 52 7.89 8.19 14.19
CA HIS A 52 7.79 9.25 15.19
C HIS A 52 6.68 10.23 14.80
N GLY A 53 5.89 10.68 15.80
CA GLY A 53 4.70 11.50 15.57
C GLY A 53 4.95 12.91 15.00
N GLY A 54 6.21 13.36 14.96
CA GLY A 54 6.60 14.64 14.34
C GLY A 54 7.13 14.53 12.91
N GLU A 55 7.20 13.33 12.33
CA GLU A 55 7.86 13.08 11.03
C GLU A 55 6.83 12.94 9.90
N PHE A 56 6.32 14.06 9.42
CA PHE A 56 5.18 14.09 8.49
C PHE A 56 5.53 13.74 7.04
N ILE A 57 6.78 13.92 6.61
CA ILE A 57 7.17 13.75 5.20
C ILE A 57 6.97 12.30 4.74
N GLY A 58 7.34 11.32 5.58
CA GLY A 58 7.12 9.90 5.27
C GLY A 58 5.63 9.55 5.20
N VAL A 59 4.81 10.14 6.09
CA VAL A 59 3.34 9.94 6.11
C VAL A 59 2.70 10.51 4.85
N ASP A 60 3.07 11.73 4.46
CA ASP A 60 2.57 12.38 3.24
C ASP A 60 2.97 11.61 1.98
N ALA A 61 4.25 11.22 1.86
CA ALA A 61 4.74 10.43 0.73
C ALA A 61 4.01 9.09 0.59
N ALA A 62 3.86 8.34 1.71
CA ALA A 62 3.13 7.07 1.71
C ALA A 62 1.65 7.26 1.35
N THR A 63 1.01 8.33 1.85
CA THR A 63 -0.39 8.67 1.56
C THR A 63 -0.59 8.99 0.07
N ARG A 64 0.30 9.80 -0.51
CA ARG A 64 0.29 10.13 -1.94
C ARG A 64 0.52 8.90 -2.82
N LEU A 65 1.51 8.08 -2.48
CA LEU A 65 1.77 6.82 -3.18
C LEU A 65 0.55 5.90 -3.12
N ALA A 66 -0.09 5.83 -1.96
CA ALA A 66 -1.31 5.08 -1.79
C ALA A 66 -2.46 5.66 -2.64
N GLY A 67 -2.47 6.94 -3.00
CA GLY A 67 -3.42 7.53 -3.96
C GLY A 67 -3.22 7.07 -5.41
N GLN A 68 -2.01 6.66 -5.79
CA GLN A 68 -1.68 6.30 -7.18
C GLN A 68 -2.33 4.97 -7.60
N PRO A 69 -2.81 4.85 -8.85
CA PRO A 69 -3.31 3.58 -9.38
C PRO A 69 -2.17 2.56 -9.57
N THR A 70 -2.48 1.27 -9.48
CA THR A 70 -1.53 0.21 -9.87
C THR A 70 -1.43 0.10 -11.39
N GLU A 71 -0.36 -0.56 -11.88
CA GLU A 71 -0.22 -0.91 -13.31
C GLU A 71 -1.44 -1.67 -13.83
N ALA A 72 -2.06 -2.55 -13.03
CA ALA A 72 -3.27 -3.26 -13.45
C ALA A 72 -4.51 -2.36 -13.54
N GLN A 73 -4.57 -1.29 -12.73
CA GLN A 73 -5.66 -0.31 -12.75
C GLN A 73 -5.48 0.75 -13.86
N LEU A 74 -4.24 0.98 -14.27
CA LEU A 74 -3.87 1.69 -15.49
C LEU A 74 -4.04 0.70 -16.66
N GLY A 75 -5.26 0.55 -17.19
CA GLY A 75 -5.48 -0.26 -18.40
C GLY A 75 -4.46 0.07 -19.50
N ARG A 76 -4.23 -0.88 -20.43
CA ARG A 76 -3.24 -0.90 -21.55
C ARG A 76 -3.06 0.39 -22.39
N THR A 77 -3.75 1.48 -22.11
CA THR A 77 -3.70 2.80 -22.76
C THR A 77 -2.50 3.67 -22.39
N ALA A 78 -1.57 3.23 -21.53
CA ALA A 78 -0.39 4.03 -21.14
C ALA A 78 0.93 3.64 -21.83
N ARG A 79 0.92 2.99 -23.00
CA ARG A 79 2.07 3.18 -23.92
C ARG A 79 1.96 4.61 -24.44
N ARG A 80 2.56 5.56 -23.74
CA ARG A 80 2.95 6.84 -24.36
C ARG A 80 3.82 6.47 -25.55
N SER A 81 3.25 6.61 -26.75
CA SER A 81 4.02 6.88 -27.95
C SER A 81 4.73 8.20 -27.71
N GLU A 82 6.00 8.15 -27.33
CA GLU A 82 6.88 9.30 -27.51
C GLU A 82 7.33 9.34 -28.99
N PRO A 83 7.36 10.53 -29.62
CA PRO A 83 7.88 10.73 -30.96
C PRO A 83 9.42 10.64 -31.01
#